data_AF-A0A498J328-F1
#
_entry.id   AF-A0A498J328-F1
#
_cell.length_a   1.000
_cell.length_b   1.000
_cell.length_c   1.000
_cell.angle_alpha   90.00
_cell.angle_beta   90.00
_cell.angle_gamma   90.00
#
_symmetry.space_group_name_H-M   'P 1'
#
loop_
_entity.id
_entity.type
_entity.pdbx_description
1 polymer ?
#
loop_
_entity_poly.entity_id
_entity_poly.type
_entity_poly.pdbx_seq_one_letter_code
_entity_poly.pdbx_strand_id
1 'polypeptide(L)' 'MGKKQRRIGHYSSSQKILLVGEGNFSFSASLAKAFRSATNMVATTLKSQDTLLTEHRSCEEH' A
#
# COMPACT_ATOMS: atom_id res chain seq x y z
N MET A 1 3.50 -21.38 -14.60
CA MET A 1 4.47 -20.38 -14.09
C MET A 1 4.20 -20.15 -12.61
N GLY A 2 5.09 -20.60 -11.72
CA GLY A 2 4.90 -20.43 -10.27
C GLY A 2 5.05 -18.96 -9.88
N LYS A 3 4.10 -18.39 -9.12
CA LYS A 3 4.22 -17.04 -8.57
C LYS A 3 5.48 -16.99 -7.68
N LYS A 4 6.55 -16.33 -8.11
CA LYS A 4 7.74 -16.08 -7.27
C LYS A 4 7.30 -15.23 -6.08
N GLN A 5 7.23 -15.86 -4.91
CA GLN A 5 6.92 -15.16 -3.66
C GLN A 5 8.09 -14.24 -3.32
N ARG A 6 7.81 -12.94 -3.16
CA ARG A 6 8.80 -11.97 -2.72
C ARG A 6 8.70 -11.83 -1.20
N ARG A 7 9.83 -11.86 -0.51
CA ARG A 7 9.90 -11.72 0.95
C ARG A 7 10.71 -10.49 1.30
N ILE A 8 10.21 -9.70 2.24
CA ILE A 8 10.84 -8.52 2.79
C ILE A 8 10.80 -8.68 4.31
N GLY A 9 11.94 -9.05 4.91
CA GLY A 9 12.00 -9.42 6.32
C GLY A 9 11.00 -10.54 6.65
N HIS A 10 10.02 -10.22 7.49
CA HIS A 10 8.96 -11.14 7.93
C HIS A 10 7.73 -11.16 7.03
N TYR A 11 7.65 -10.26 6.05
CA TYR A 11 6.50 -10.14 5.16
C TYR A 11 6.72 -10.89 3.85
N SER A 12 5.71 -11.65 3.42
CA SER A 12 5.71 -12.34 2.13
C SER A 12 4.60 -11.80 1.23
N SER A 13 4.86 -11.72 -0.08
CA SER A 13 3.88 -11.31 -1.09
C SER A 13 2.70 -12.28 -1.23
N SER A 14 2.71 -13.42 -0.55
CA SER A 14 1.62 -14.40 -0.49
C SER A 14 0.74 -14.24 0.75
N GLN A 15 1.19 -13.49 1.75
CA GLN A 15 0.43 -13.23 2.96
C GLN A 15 -0.55 -12.09 2.74
N LYS A 16 -1.70 -12.16 3.41
CA LYS A 16 -2.66 -11.06 3.48
C LYS A 16 -2.21 -10.10 4.59
N ILE A 17 -1.99 -8.84 4.24
CA ILE A 17 -1.51 -7.80 5.16
C ILE A 17 -2.59 -6.75 5.32
N LEU A 18 -3.01 -6.49 6.55
CA LEU A 18 -3.93 -5.39 6.89
C LEU A 18 -3.14 -4.35 7.70
N LEU A 19 -3.04 -3.14 7.18
CA LEU A 19 -2.41 -2.01 7.85
C LEU A 19 -3.51 -1.13 8.43
N VAL A 20 -3.57 -1.00 9.76
CA VAL A 20 -4.63 -0.25 10.45
C VAL A 20 -4.10 1.07 10.96
N GLY A 21 -4.82 2.17 10.69
CA GLY A 21 -4.43 3.51 11.11
C GLY A 21 -3.24 4.08 10.32
N GLU A 22 -3.03 3.60 9.09
CA GLU A 22 -1.90 3.96 8.27
C GLU A 22 -2.13 5.34 7.63
N GLY A 23 -1.60 6.37 8.30
CA GLY A 23 -1.94 7.76 8.07
C GLY A 23 -1.96 8.21 6.60
N ASN A 24 -0.82 8.12 5.90
CA ASN A 24 -0.58 8.71 4.57
C ASN A 24 -0.25 7.70 3.45
N PHE A 25 -0.45 6.40 3.66
CA PHE A 25 -0.16 5.37 2.66
C PHE A 25 1.31 5.16 2.27
N SER A 26 2.27 5.83 2.92
CA SER A 26 3.69 5.75 2.57
C SER A 26 4.32 4.38 2.87
N PHE A 27 3.98 3.77 4.01
CA PHE A 27 4.53 2.46 4.38
C PHE A 27 3.92 1.36 3.49
N SER A 28 2.61 1.42 3.29
CA SER A 28 1.88 0.52 2.37
C SER A 28 2.40 0.63 0.94
N ALA A 29 2.64 1.84 0.43
CA ALA A 29 3.18 2.07 -0.91
C ALA A 29 4.62 1.55 -1.06
N SER A 30 5.47 1.76 -0.05
CA SER A 30 6.84 1.24 -0.04
C SER A 30 6.84 -0.30 -0.09
N LEU A 31 5.99 -0.93 0.74
CA LEU A 31 5.86 -2.38 0.78
C LEU A 31 5.29 -2.95 -0.53
N ALA A 32 4.31 -2.28 -1.13
CA ALA A 32 3.72 -2.64 -2.41
C ALA A 32 4.74 -2.57 -3.55
N LYS A 33 5.57 -1.51 -3.59
CA LYS A 33 6.66 -1.34 -4.55
C LYS A 33 7.68 -2.47 -4.42
N ALA A 34 8.07 -2.79 -3.20
CA ALA A 34 9.05 -3.84 -2.94
C ALA A 34 8.50 -5.25 -3.26
N PHE A 35 7.20 -5.50 -3.05
CA PHE A 35 6.53 -6.70 -3.57
C PHE A 35 6.21 -6.64 -5.06
N ARG A 36 6.37 -5.47 -5.71
CA ARG A 36 5.85 -5.10 -7.05
C ARG A 36 4.40 -5.56 -7.27
N SER A 37 3.62 -5.58 -6.20
CA SER A 37 2.23 -6.03 -6.15
C SER A 37 1.62 -5.58 -4.83
N ALA A 38 0.42 -4.98 -4.90
CA ALA A 38 -0.38 -4.60 -3.74
C ALA A 38 -1.58 -5.55 -3.53
N THR A 39 -1.70 -6.62 -4.32
CA THR A 39 -2.93 -7.43 -4.42
C THR A 39 -3.32 -8.13 -3.12
N ASN A 40 -2.36 -8.32 -2.21
CA ASN A 40 -2.56 -8.99 -0.93
C ASN A 40 -2.46 -8.03 0.27
N MET A 41 -2.57 -6.71 0.04
CA MET A 41 -2.45 -5.71 1.11
C MET A 41 -3.64 -4.76 1.11
N VAL A 42 -4.13 -4.43 2.31
CA VAL A 42 -5.18 -3.45 2.53
C VAL A 42 -4.71 -2.49 3.62
N ALA A 43 -4.80 -1.18 3.35
CA ALA A 43 -4.43 -0.16 4.31
C ALA A 43 -5.65 0.69 4.67
N THR A 44 -5.86 0.93 5.96
CA THR A 44 -6.96 1.73 6.50
C THR A 44 -6.39 2.87 7.30
N THR A 45 -7.02 4.05 7.21
CA THR A 45 -6.63 5.25 7.95
C THR A 45 -7.87 5.85 8.60
N LEU A 46 -7.67 6.62 9.68
CA LEU A 46 -8.76 7.34 10.36
C LEU A 46 -9.18 8.60 9.58
N LYS A 47 -8.36 9.07 8.63
CA LYS A 47 -8.66 10.25 7.81
C LYS A 47 -9.79 9.94 6.82
N SER A 48 -10.69 10.90 6.61
CA SER A 48 -11.74 10.80 5.59
C SER A 48 -11.13 10.69 4.19
N GLN A 49 -11.76 9.91 3.32
CA GLN A 49 -11.41 9.81 1.90
C GLN A 49 -11.36 11.20 1.23
N ASP A 50 -12.22 12.12 1.65
CA ASP A 50 -12.24 13.51 1.16
C ASP A 50 -10.95 14.27 1.48
N THR A 51 -10.35 14.06 2.66
CA THR A 51 -9.09 14.72 3.03
C THR A 51 -7.91 14.16 2.23
N LEU A 52 -7.98 12.88 1.83
CA LEU A 52 -6.94 12.25 1.02
C LEU A 52 -6.97 12.72 -0.44
N LEU A 53 -8.15 12.88 -1.02
CA LEU A 53 -8.33 13.38 -2.39
C LEU A 53 -8.02 14.87 -2.50
N THR A 54 -8.29 15.65 -1.45
CA THR A 54 -8.07 17.11 -1.44
C THR A 54 -6.58 17.48 -1.33
N GLU A 55 -5.80 16.75 -0.51
CA GLU A 55 -4.36 17.00 -0.32
C GLU A 55 -3.48 16.48 -1.47
N HIS A 56 -4.01 15.60 -2.34
CA HIS A 56 -3.32 15.03 -3.50
C HIS A 56 -3.86 15.53 -4.86
N ARG A 57 -4.58 16.66 -4.88
CA ARG A 57 -5.06 17.30 -6.12
C ARG A 57 -3.92 17.79 -7.05
N SER A 58 -2.67 17.76 -6.58
CA SER A 58 -1.50 18.15 -7.39
C SER A 58 -0.90 17.02 -8.23
N CYS A 59 -1.46 15.82 -8.22
CA CYS A 59 -1.16 14.81 -9.25
C CYS A 59 -2.04 15.03 -10.49
N GLU A 60 -2.10 16.25 -11.01
CA GLU A 60 -2.50 16.50 -12.39
C GLU A 60 -1.27 16.28 -13.27
N GLU A 61 -1.49 15.55 -14.35
CA GLU A 61 -0.51 15.10 -15.33
C GLU A 61 0.33 16.26 -15.89
N HIS A 62 1.60 16.00 -16.15
CA HIS A 62 2.40 16.77 -17.10
C HIS A 62 2.73 15.88 -18.29
#